data_AF-A0A844MTN2-F1
#
_entry.id   AF-A0A844MTN2-F1
#
_cell.length_a   1.000
_cell.length_b   1.000
_cell.length_c   1.000
_cell.angle_alpha   90.00
_cell.angle_beta   90.00
_cell.angle_gamma   90.00
#
_symmetry.space_group_name_H-M   'P 1'
#
loop_
_entity.id
_entity.type
_entity.pdbx_description
1 polymer ?
#
loop_
_entity_poly.entity_id
_entity_poly.type
_entity_poly.pdbx_seq_one_letter_code
_entity_poly.pdbx_strand_id
1 'polypeptide(L)'
;MSNGFIALASENLVSNTDRLCLSLPISIESQIPEQNICLLAHSLGARVAYYCMESWSGNKHSLFDIILLAGAVRRDTSKDWGYVASQINGTLINVYNDNDPDLKTKFKLAEAGNHACGQKPIKEYHSKIRNEDATDFIGKSHSLSSYLNYLPELVRKGLWRV
;
A
#
# COMPACT_ATOMS: atom_id res chain seq x y z
N MET A 1 -0.23 -21.12 11.64
CA MET A 1 0.18 -19.83 12.24
C MET A 1 -0.79 -18.79 11.72
N SER A 2 -1.41 -17.98 12.58
CA SER A 2 -2.27 -16.87 12.15
C SER A 2 -1.41 -15.69 11.73
N ASN A 3 -1.81 -15.01 10.65
CA ASN A 3 -1.19 -13.74 10.24
C ASN A 3 -1.87 -12.59 10.99
N GLY A 4 -1.09 -11.61 11.45
CA GLY A 4 -1.59 -10.36 12.01
C GLY A 4 -1.93 -9.37 10.89
N PHE A 5 -3.04 -8.65 11.01
CA PHE A 5 -3.47 -7.63 10.04
C PHE A 5 -3.42 -6.24 10.65
N ILE A 6 -2.77 -5.31 9.95
CA ILE A 6 -2.70 -3.90 10.34
C ILE A 6 -3.28 -3.05 9.22
N ALA A 7 -4.33 -2.28 9.54
CA ALA A 7 -4.93 -1.33 8.63
C ALA A 7 -4.35 0.08 8.85
N LEU A 8 -3.85 0.69 7.78
CA LEU A 8 -3.27 2.03 7.75
C LEU A 8 -4.11 2.90 6.81
N ALA A 9 -4.90 3.81 7.36
CA ALA A 9 -5.71 4.74 6.58
C ALA A 9 -5.44 6.17 7.03
N SER A 10 -5.29 7.09 6.07
CA SER A 10 -5.25 8.53 6.34
C SER A 10 -5.86 9.27 5.16
N GLU A 11 -6.84 10.13 5.45
CA GLU A 11 -7.63 10.87 4.46
C GLU A 11 -7.07 12.29 4.18
N ASN A 12 -6.09 12.75 4.96
CA ASN A 12 -5.54 14.10 4.85
C ASN A 12 -4.12 14.11 4.28
N LEU A 13 -3.98 14.65 3.06
CA LEU A 13 -2.73 14.79 2.30
C LEU A 13 -1.63 15.66 2.94
N VAL A 14 -1.86 16.20 4.15
CA VAL A 14 -0.99 17.20 4.81
C VAL A 14 -0.43 16.71 6.16
N SER A 15 -0.70 15.49 6.60
CA SER A 15 -0.30 15.06 7.96
C SER A 15 1.14 14.52 8.06
N ASN A 16 1.71 14.58 9.28
CA ASN A 16 3.00 14.07 9.78
C ASN A 16 3.32 12.58 9.47
N THR A 17 3.18 12.13 8.22
CA THR A 17 3.46 10.75 7.82
C THR A 17 4.88 10.33 8.18
N ASP A 18 5.84 11.26 8.14
CA ASP A 18 7.26 10.97 8.38
C ASP A 18 7.53 10.41 9.78
N ARG A 19 6.78 10.84 10.81
CA ARG A 19 6.91 10.29 12.16
C ARG A 19 6.33 8.89 12.27
N LEU A 20 5.22 8.61 11.59
CA LEU A 20 4.57 7.30 11.59
C LEU A 20 5.35 6.26 10.76
N CYS A 21 6.01 6.71 9.68
CA CYS A 21 6.87 5.88 8.84
C CYS A 21 7.98 5.19 9.64
N LEU A 22 8.58 5.91 10.60
CA LEU A 22 9.72 5.42 11.39
C LEU A 22 9.32 4.67 12.66
N SER A 23 8.12 4.93 13.20
CA SER A 23 7.67 4.32 14.46
C SER A 23 6.85 3.04 14.28
N LEU A 24 6.32 2.79 13.07
CA LEU A 24 5.47 1.62 12.82
C LEU A 24 6.22 0.28 13.04
N PRO A 25 7.45 0.07 12.52
CA PRO A 25 8.18 -1.17 12.79
C PRO A 25 8.37 -1.44 14.29
N ILE A 26 8.75 -0.41 15.06
CA ILE A 26 8.94 -0.49 16.52
C ILE A 26 7.61 -0.83 17.23
N SER A 27 6.50 -0.25 16.76
CA SER A 27 5.17 -0.52 17.32
C SER A 27 4.74 -1.96 17.04
N ILE A 28 5.04 -2.48 15.85
CA ILE A 28 4.77 -3.88 15.49
C ILE A 28 5.53 -4.83 16.40
N GLU A 29 6.85 -4.62 16.56
CA GLU A 29 7.69 -5.47 17.41
C GLU A 29 7.27 -5.49 18.89
N SER A 30 6.68 -4.39 19.37
CA SER A 30 6.32 -4.26 20.79
C SER A 30 4.89 -4.70 21.12
N GLN A 31 3.97 -4.65 20.16
CA GLN A 31 2.54 -4.79 20.44
C GLN A 31 1.86 -5.95 19.71
N ILE A 32 2.48 -6.48 18.64
CA ILE A 32 1.84 -7.48 17.79
C ILE A 32 2.47 -8.86 18.04
N PRO A 33 1.71 -9.85 18.53
CA PRO A 33 2.27 -11.17 18.82
C PRO A 33 2.49 -12.04 17.57
N GLU A 34 1.79 -11.76 16.46
CA GLU A 34 1.92 -12.54 15.24
C GLU A 34 3.28 -12.31 14.55
N GLN A 35 3.93 -13.40 14.14
CA GLN A 35 5.21 -13.33 13.44
C GLN A 35 5.07 -12.82 12.00
N ASN A 36 3.98 -13.15 11.32
CA ASN A 36 3.71 -12.71 9.95
C ASN A 36 2.70 -11.57 9.97
N ILE A 37 3.10 -10.43 9.42
CA ILE A 37 2.31 -9.19 9.44
C ILE A 37 1.89 -8.83 8.02
N CYS A 38 0.60 -8.63 7.83
CA CYS A 38 0.03 -8.11 6.60
C CYS A 38 -0.41 -6.65 6.80
N LEU A 39 -0.04 -5.78 5.86
CA LEU A 39 -0.45 -4.37 5.89
C LEU A 39 -1.51 -4.10 4.82
N LEU A 40 -2.61 -3.47 5.23
CA LEU A 40 -3.63 -2.93 4.33
C LEU A 40 -3.56 -1.41 4.41
N ALA A 41 -3.21 -0.73 3.32
CA ALA A 41 -2.81 0.65 3.36
C ALA A 41 -3.56 1.51 2.33
N HIS A 42 -4.36 2.47 2.79
CA HIS A 42 -5.18 3.32 1.94
C HIS A 42 -4.64 4.75 1.85
N SER A 43 -4.66 5.32 0.64
CA SER A 43 -4.26 6.71 0.37
C SER A 43 -2.88 7.03 0.95
N LEU A 44 -2.73 7.96 1.90
CA LEU A 44 -1.45 8.26 2.55
C LEU A 44 -0.93 7.13 3.45
N GLY A 45 -1.80 6.24 3.92
CA GLY A 45 -1.38 5.02 4.61
C GLY A 45 -0.43 4.19 3.76
N ALA A 46 -0.57 4.22 2.43
CA ALA A 46 0.36 3.55 1.51
C ALA A 46 1.78 4.12 1.57
N ARG A 47 1.92 5.41 1.89
CA ARG A 47 3.23 6.04 2.12
C ARG A 47 3.88 5.50 3.38
N VAL A 48 3.10 5.38 4.46
CA VAL A 48 3.56 4.75 5.71
C VAL A 48 3.97 3.30 5.45
N ALA A 49 3.18 2.53 4.70
CA ALA A 49 3.51 1.15 4.35
C ALA A 49 4.80 1.07 3.50
N TYR A 50 4.96 1.94 2.50
CA TYR A 50 6.18 2.00 1.69
C TYR A 50 7.43 2.19 2.57
N TYR A 51 7.43 3.20 3.44
CA TYR A 51 8.58 3.48 4.28
C TYR A 51 8.79 2.45 5.40
N CYS A 52 7.71 1.81 5.87
CA CYS A 52 7.79 0.67 6.77
C CYS A 52 8.53 -0.50 6.11
N MET A 53 8.20 -0.84 4.85
CA MET A 53 8.94 -1.84 4.09
C MET A 53 10.40 -1.43 3.83
N GLU A 54 10.64 -0.17 3.45
CA GLU A 54 11.98 0.36 3.14
C GLU A 54 12.92 0.30 4.34
N SER A 55 12.41 0.61 5.54
CA SER A 55 13.16 0.57 6.80
C SER A 55 13.04 -0.77 7.52
N TRP A 56 12.39 -1.77 6.93
CA TRP A 56 12.16 -3.06 7.57
C TRP A 56 13.50 -3.77 7.81
N SER A 57 13.78 -4.08 9.06
CA SER A 57 14.97 -4.82 9.49
C SER A 57 14.61 -6.06 10.32
N GLY A 58 13.35 -6.48 10.22
CA GLY A 58 12.68 -7.38 11.17
C GLY A 58 13.43 -8.69 11.40
N ASN A 59 13.95 -8.85 12.62
CA ASN A 59 14.58 -10.09 13.08
C ASN A 59 13.59 -11.05 13.76
N LYS A 60 12.42 -10.54 14.20
CA LYS A 60 11.38 -11.31 14.92
C LYS A 60 10.07 -11.45 14.16
N HIS A 61 9.76 -10.48 13.31
CA HIS A 61 8.54 -10.44 12.50
C HIS A 61 8.91 -10.33 11.03
N SER A 62 8.08 -10.90 10.17
CA SER A 62 8.17 -10.79 8.72
C SER A 62 6.97 -10.04 8.18
N LEU A 63 7.20 -9.12 7.24
CA LEU A 63 6.13 -8.59 6.41
C LEU A 63 5.73 -9.66 5.40
N PHE A 64 4.44 -9.98 5.33
CA PHE A 64 3.92 -11.02 4.45
C PHE A 64 3.27 -10.42 3.20
N ASP A 65 1.98 -10.11 3.24
CA ASP A 65 1.28 -9.43 2.15
C ASP A 65 1.07 -7.95 2.45
N ILE A 66 1.27 -7.10 1.45
CA ILE A 66 1.06 -5.66 1.53
C ILE A 66 0.08 -5.25 0.45
N ILE A 67 -1.06 -4.70 0.85
CA ILE A 67 -2.13 -4.30 -0.06
C ILE A 67 -2.27 -2.79 -0.02
N LEU A 68 -1.95 -2.13 -1.12
CA LEU A 68 -2.10 -0.69 -1.30
C LEU A 68 -3.43 -0.40 -2.00
N LEU A 69 -4.25 0.44 -1.38
CA LEU A 69 -5.56 0.85 -1.87
C LEU A 69 -5.49 2.35 -2.18
N ALA A 70 -5.63 2.74 -3.44
CA ALA A 70 -5.53 4.17 -3.82
C ALA A 70 -4.22 4.84 -3.35
N GLY A 71 -3.10 4.11 -3.34
CA GLY A 71 -1.88 4.55 -2.66
C GLY A 71 -1.32 5.90 -3.14
N ALA A 72 -1.12 6.83 -2.20
CA ALA A 72 -0.55 8.17 -2.43
C ALA A 72 0.99 8.16 -2.36
N VAL A 73 1.61 7.32 -3.19
CA VAL A 73 3.07 7.17 -3.32
C VAL A 73 3.47 7.27 -4.79
N ARG A 74 4.59 7.92 -5.10
CA ARG A 74 5.08 8.00 -6.48
C ARG A 74 5.36 6.60 -7.02
N ARG A 75 4.88 6.32 -8.24
CA ARG A 75 4.95 5.00 -8.89
C ARG A 75 6.22 4.75 -9.73
N ASP A 76 7.10 5.74 -9.82
CA ASP A 76 8.25 5.78 -10.72
C ASP A 76 9.58 5.53 -9.99
N THR A 77 10.68 5.70 -10.70
CA THR A 77 12.05 5.44 -10.23
C THR A 77 12.54 6.38 -9.13
N SER A 78 11.72 7.36 -8.69
CA SER A 78 11.99 8.09 -7.44
C SER A 78 11.77 7.24 -6.20
N LYS A 79 11.23 6.03 -6.35
CA LYS A 79 11.03 5.01 -5.34
C LYS A 79 11.65 3.70 -5.81
N ASP A 80 12.23 2.95 -4.89
CA ASP A 80 12.83 1.64 -5.14
C ASP A 80 11.81 0.56 -4.79
N TRP A 81 10.88 0.32 -5.71
CA TRP A 81 9.77 -0.60 -5.50
C TRP A 81 10.26 -2.05 -5.45
N GLY A 82 11.31 -2.38 -6.21
CA GLY A 82 11.96 -3.69 -6.19
C GLY A 82 12.60 -3.97 -4.84
N TYR A 83 13.33 -3.01 -4.26
CA TYR A 83 13.89 -3.15 -2.93
C TYR A 83 12.81 -3.38 -1.87
N VAL A 84 11.79 -2.53 -1.78
CA VAL A 84 10.73 -2.72 -0.76
C VAL A 84 9.96 -4.02 -0.96
N ALA A 85 9.73 -4.45 -2.21
CA ALA A 85 9.11 -5.73 -2.50
C ALA A 85 10.04 -6.92 -2.17
N SER A 86 11.35 -6.74 -2.15
CA SER A 86 12.29 -7.80 -1.71
C SER A 86 12.19 -8.07 -0.20
N GLN A 87 11.76 -7.09 0.59
CA GLN A 87 11.65 -7.17 2.06
C GLN A 87 10.43 -7.95 2.56
N ILE A 88 9.47 -8.27 1.69
CA ILE A 88 8.25 -8.99 2.07
C ILE A 88 8.32 -10.46 1.66
N ASN A 89 7.69 -11.35 2.43
CA ASN A 89 7.65 -12.78 2.13
C ASN A 89 6.53 -13.16 1.15
N GLY A 90 5.45 -12.37 1.11
CA GLY A 90 4.30 -12.56 0.23
C GLY A 90 4.32 -11.62 -0.97
N THR A 91 3.21 -10.93 -1.18
CA THR A 91 2.93 -10.13 -2.37
C THR A 91 2.64 -8.67 -2.02
N LEU A 92 3.18 -7.75 -2.82
CA LEU A 92 2.82 -6.34 -2.84
C LEU A 92 1.74 -6.14 -3.91
N ILE A 93 0.50 -5.96 -3.47
CA ILE A 93 -0.67 -5.78 -4.34
C ILE A 93 -1.02 -4.29 -4.37
N ASN A 94 -0.84 -3.65 -5.52
CA ASN A 94 -1.27 -2.28 -5.76
C ASN A 94 -2.62 -2.27 -6.48
N VAL A 95 -3.67 -1.96 -5.74
CA VAL A 95 -5.02 -1.75 -6.28
C VAL A 95 -5.16 -0.29 -6.69
N TYR A 96 -5.20 -0.05 -7.99
CA TYR A 96 -5.26 1.28 -8.57
C TYR A 96 -6.60 1.56 -9.24
N ASN A 97 -6.93 2.85 -9.30
CA ASN A 97 -8.11 3.37 -9.98
C ASN A 97 -7.71 4.56 -10.85
N ASP A 98 -7.77 4.40 -12.17
CA ASP A 98 -7.44 5.47 -13.11
C ASP A 98 -8.49 6.58 -13.14
N ASN A 99 -9.67 6.37 -12.54
CA ASN A 99 -10.75 7.35 -12.46
C ASN A 99 -10.81 8.12 -11.13
N ASP A 100 -9.85 7.90 -10.23
CA ASP A 100 -9.79 8.57 -8.93
C ASP A 100 -9.52 10.09 -9.07
N PRO A 101 -10.51 10.96 -8.75
CA PRO A 101 -10.39 12.40 -8.93
C PRO A 101 -9.45 13.05 -7.91
N ASP A 102 -9.33 12.47 -6.70
CA ASP A 102 -8.48 13.02 -5.64
C ASP A 102 -7.01 12.83 -5.99
N LEU A 103 -6.62 11.64 -6.45
CA LEU A 103 -5.27 11.38 -6.93
C LEU A 103 -4.96 12.16 -8.23
N LYS A 104 -5.94 12.31 -9.13
CA LYS A 104 -5.79 13.12 -10.36
C LYS A 104 -5.44 14.58 -10.09
N THR A 105 -5.97 15.13 -9.01
CA THR A 105 -5.96 16.59 -8.80
C THR A 105 -5.01 16.96 -7.67
N LYS A 106 -5.27 16.47 -6.45
CA LYS A 106 -4.57 16.89 -5.24
C LYS A 106 -3.14 16.33 -5.21
N PHE A 107 -2.98 15.03 -5.47
CA PHE A 107 -1.66 14.40 -5.49
C PHE A 107 -0.80 14.94 -6.63
N LYS A 108 -1.36 15.03 -7.84
CA LYS A 108 -0.63 15.55 -9.01
C LYS A 108 -0.14 16.98 -8.80
N LEU A 109 -0.93 17.82 -8.14
CA LEU A 109 -0.54 19.17 -7.76
C LEU A 109 0.60 19.17 -6.72
N ALA A 110 0.49 18.36 -5.67
CA ALA A 110 1.48 18.27 -4.60
C ALA A 110 2.83 17.68 -5.06
N GLU A 111 2.83 16.80 -6.04
CA GLU A 111 4.00 16.01 -6.46
C GLU A 111 4.55 16.44 -7.82
N ALA A 112 4.38 17.71 -8.16
CA ALA A 112 4.93 18.35 -9.37
C ALA A 112 4.57 17.61 -10.68
N GLY A 113 3.33 17.11 -10.79
CA GLY A 113 2.84 16.45 -11.99
C GLY A 113 3.06 14.93 -12.03
N ASN A 114 3.71 14.34 -11.04
CA ASN A 114 3.94 12.89 -10.98
C ASN A 114 2.66 12.11 -10.65
N HIS A 115 2.65 10.84 -11.03
CA HIS A 115 1.52 9.94 -10.84
C HIS A 115 1.68 9.08 -9.59
N ALA A 116 0.58 8.90 -8.85
CA ALA A 116 0.51 8.01 -7.71
C ALA A 116 0.39 6.53 -8.15
N CYS A 117 0.88 5.58 -7.35
CA CYS A 117 0.66 4.15 -7.57
C CYS A 117 -0.84 3.77 -7.47
N GLY A 118 -1.60 4.50 -6.64
CA GLY A 118 -3.06 4.34 -6.55
C GLY A 118 -3.84 4.78 -7.78
N GLN A 119 -3.21 5.49 -8.71
CA GLN A 119 -3.84 5.92 -9.96
C GLN A 119 -3.43 5.05 -11.14
N LYS A 120 -2.19 4.58 -11.16
CA LYS A 120 -1.60 3.84 -12.28
C LYS A 120 -0.66 2.75 -11.75
N PRO A 121 -0.46 1.65 -12.50
CA PRO A 121 0.40 0.54 -12.08
C PRO A 121 1.79 0.97 -11.60
N ILE A 122 2.34 0.44 -10.52
CA ILE A 122 3.78 0.60 -10.19
C ILE A 122 4.62 0.26 -11.43
N LYS A 123 5.56 1.14 -11.83
CA LYS A 123 6.31 1.00 -13.09
C LYS A 123 7.37 -0.10 -13.02
N GLU A 124 7.98 -0.27 -11.87
CA GLU A 124 9.05 -1.25 -11.69
C GLU A 124 8.50 -2.67 -11.70
N TYR A 125 9.19 -3.56 -12.41
CA TYR A 125 8.86 -4.97 -12.45
C TYR A 125 9.59 -5.73 -11.34
N HIS A 126 8.86 -6.47 -10.53
CA HIS A 126 9.40 -7.41 -9.56
C HIS A 126 8.40 -8.57 -9.37
N SER A 127 8.88 -9.79 -9.14
CA SER A 127 8.04 -11.00 -9.10
C SER A 127 6.96 -10.99 -8.00
N LYS A 128 7.20 -10.23 -6.93
CA LYS A 128 6.28 -10.02 -5.81
C LYS A 128 5.34 -8.82 -5.99
N ILE A 129 5.47 -8.01 -7.04
CA ILE A 129 4.60 -6.86 -7.29
C ILE A 129 3.46 -7.25 -8.22
N ARG A 130 2.23 -6.99 -7.80
CA ARG A 130 1.01 -7.19 -8.58
C ARG A 130 0.25 -5.88 -8.67
N ASN A 131 -0.01 -5.42 -9.89
CA ASN A 131 -0.87 -4.27 -10.13
C ASN A 131 -2.26 -4.77 -10.51
N GLU A 132 -3.27 -4.31 -9.80
CA GLU A 132 -4.66 -4.69 -10.01
C GLU A 132 -5.49 -3.46 -10.37
N ASP A 133 -6.13 -3.51 -11.53
CA ASP A 133 -7.03 -2.45 -11.99
C ASP A 133 -8.41 -2.64 -11.38
N ALA A 134 -8.83 -1.69 -10.55
CA ALA A 134 -10.17 -1.66 -9.96
C ALA A 134 -11.03 -0.52 -10.53
N THR A 135 -10.61 0.12 -11.62
CA THR A 135 -11.22 1.34 -12.16
C THR A 135 -12.71 1.18 -12.44
N ASP A 136 -13.12 0.09 -13.08
CA ASP A 136 -14.52 -0.14 -13.45
C ASP A 136 -15.41 -0.43 -12.23
N PHE A 137 -14.86 -1.08 -11.21
CA PHE A 137 -15.61 -1.43 -10.00
C PHE A 137 -15.77 -0.21 -9.07
N ILE A 138 -14.70 0.56 -8.90
CA ILE A 138 -14.65 1.67 -7.94
C ILE A 138 -15.22 2.96 -8.54
N GLY A 139 -15.11 3.15 -9.86
CA GLY A 139 -15.56 4.35 -10.54
C GLY A 139 -14.78 5.60 -10.11
N LYS A 140 -15.47 6.68 -9.74
CA LYS A 140 -14.84 7.97 -9.37
C LYS A 140 -14.58 8.11 -7.86
N SER A 141 -14.57 7.01 -7.11
CA SER A 141 -14.43 7.03 -5.66
C SER A 141 -12.97 6.98 -5.19
N HIS A 142 -12.65 7.75 -4.15
CA HIS A 142 -11.40 7.64 -3.37
C HIS A 142 -11.62 7.01 -1.98
N SER A 143 -12.87 6.78 -1.55
CA SER A 143 -13.17 6.35 -0.17
C SER A 143 -12.61 4.96 0.16
N LEU A 144 -12.12 4.78 1.38
CA LEU A 144 -11.66 3.48 1.90
C LEU A 144 -12.73 2.40 1.73
N SER A 145 -13.99 2.72 2.02
CA SER A 145 -15.12 1.78 1.93
C SER A 145 -15.26 1.14 0.53
N SER A 146 -15.08 1.91 -0.54
CA SER A 146 -15.18 1.40 -1.91
C SER A 146 -14.07 0.39 -2.22
N TYR A 147 -12.86 0.63 -1.71
CA TYR A 147 -11.74 -0.30 -1.86
C TYR A 147 -11.86 -1.53 -0.96
N LEU A 148 -12.40 -1.39 0.27
CA LEU A 148 -12.68 -2.53 1.14
C LEU A 148 -13.71 -3.47 0.50
N ASN A 149 -14.75 -2.91 -0.15
CA ASN A 149 -15.73 -3.69 -0.90
C ASN A 149 -15.14 -4.42 -2.12
N TYR A 150 -13.95 -4.02 -2.58
CA TYR A 150 -13.24 -4.68 -3.68
C TYR A 150 -12.34 -5.84 -3.20
N LEU A 151 -12.00 -5.92 -1.92
CA LEU A 151 -11.10 -6.96 -1.40
C LEU A 151 -11.57 -8.41 -1.71
N PRO A 152 -12.88 -8.74 -1.67
CA PRO A 152 -13.34 -10.07 -2.08
C PRO A 152 -12.97 -10.43 -3.53
N GLU A 153 -12.89 -9.44 -4.43
CA GLU A 153 -12.47 -9.67 -5.82
C GLU A 153 -10.99 -10.06 -5.90
N LEU A 154 -10.12 -9.52 -5.03
CA LEU A 154 -8.71 -9.94 -4.96
C LEU A 154 -8.59 -11.41 -4.60
N VAL A 155 -9.39 -11.87 -3.63
CA VAL A 155 -9.42 -13.28 -3.22
C VAL A 155 -9.98 -14.15 -4.34
N ARG A 156 -11.10 -13.73 -4.95
CA ARG A 156 -11.72 -14.45 -6.07
C ARG A 156 -10.79 -14.61 -7.27
N LYS A 157 -9.97 -13.59 -7.56
CA LYS A 157 -8.94 -13.59 -8.62
C LYS A 157 -7.67 -14.35 -8.23
N GLY A 158 -7.55 -14.82 -6.98
CA GLY A 158 -6.37 -15.52 -6.47
C GLY A 158 -5.15 -14.62 -6.26
N LEU A 159 -5.34 -13.29 -6.27
CA LEU A 159 -4.29 -12.30 -6.06
C LEU A 159 -3.92 -12.19 -4.58
N TRP A 160 -4.89 -12.38 -3.69
CA TRP A 160 -4.69 -12.37 -2.24
C TRP A 160 -5.21 -13.66 -1.62
N ARG A 161 -4.42 -14.27 -0.74
CA ARG A 161 -4.76 -15.50 -0.03
C ARG A 161 -4.91 -15.17 1.45
N VAL A 162 -6.14 -15.28 1.95
CA VAL A 162 -6.52 -15.05 3.36
C VAL A 162 -6.54 -16.35 4.14
#